data_AF-A0A939A7R9-F1
#
_entry.id   AF-A0A939A7R9-F1
#
_cell.length_a   1.000
_cell.length_b   1.000
_cell.length_c   1.000
_cell.angle_alpha   90.00
_cell.angle_beta   90.00
_cell.angle_gamma   90.00
#
_symmetry.space_group_name_H-M   'P 1'
#
loop_
_entity.id
_entity.type
_entity.pdbx_description
1 polymer ?
#
loop_
_entity_poly.entity_id
_entity_poly.type
_entity_poly.pdbx_seq_one_letter_code
_entity_poly.pdbx_strand_id
1 'polypeptide(L)'
;MAERDPIDLIKDQLSRWEELTGLHSDHELFKQWQVETRTILEKAFNPKSTHIQNFMALRFREVSVKAFDSPEIHKINSARYKRDLESAKNVLLAAIKELNLDRTLFKKIQTTPKTVEVSLKGEYYISRGITEPEIRKAIQLAFEGSGLISIHDSESQPEKESLNHRMEQIRRARVGIYDLSFPQKEGVLFELGLALGMGKEVTITYKKGAMLPEMTRTLPGIEYENLPDLTDKLKKRLC
;
A
#
# COMPACT_ATOMS: atom_id res chain seq x y z
N MET A 1 -8.19 17.30 -5.30
CA MET A 1 -9.16 16.34 -5.87
C MET A 1 -10.32 16.23 -4.90
N ALA A 2 -11.54 16.03 -5.38
CA ALA A 2 -12.74 16.07 -4.53
C ALA A 2 -12.73 14.95 -3.47
N GLU A 3 -12.89 15.34 -2.21
CA GLU A 3 -13.05 14.44 -1.05
C GLU A 3 -14.26 13.53 -1.29
N ARG A 4 -14.05 12.20 -1.31
CA ARG A 4 -15.14 11.23 -1.42
C ARG A 4 -15.39 10.59 -0.07
N ASP A 5 -16.67 10.52 0.28
CA ASP A 5 -17.17 9.93 1.51
C ASP A 5 -16.73 8.46 1.64
N PRO A 6 -16.14 8.02 2.77
CA PRO A 6 -15.85 6.62 3.02
C PRO A 6 -17.04 5.68 2.81
N ILE A 7 -18.27 6.14 3.09
CA ILE A 7 -19.49 5.36 2.82
C ILE A 7 -19.69 5.14 1.33
N ASP A 8 -19.47 6.17 0.51
CA ASP A 8 -19.62 6.07 -0.94
C ASP A 8 -18.51 5.20 -1.53
N LEU A 9 -17.28 5.31 -1.02
CA LEU A 9 -16.18 4.43 -1.43
C LEU A 9 -16.46 2.96 -1.10
N ILE A 10 -17.01 2.65 0.08
CA ILE A 10 -17.38 1.27 0.43
C ILE A 10 -18.54 0.77 -0.44
N LYS A 11 -19.51 1.65 -0.79
CA LYS A 11 -20.59 1.29 -1.73
C LYS A 11 -20.04 1.00 -3.13
N ASP A 12 -19.06 1.74 -3.60
CA ASP A 12 -18.39 1.49 -4.88
C ASP A 12 -17.65 0.13 -4.87
N GLN A 13 -17.05 -0.26 -3.74
CA GLN A 13 -16.44 -1.60 -3.61
C GLN A 13 -17.49 -2.72 -3.54
N LEU A 14 -18.66 -2.44 -2.96
CA LEU A 14 -19.79 -3.38 -2.92
C LEU A 14 -20.45 -3.57 -4.28
N SER A 15 -20.56 -2.54 -5.12
CA SER A 15 -21.13 -2.68 -6.46
C SER A 15 -20.24 -3.54 -7.37
N ARG A 16 -18.92 -3.46 -7.18
CA ARG A 16 -17.93 -4.28 -7.90
C ARG A 16 -17.86 -5.73 -7.41
N TRP A 17 -18.47 -6.05 -6.25
CA TRP A 17 -18.39 -7.39 -5.66
C TRP A 17 -18.99 -8.47 -6.57
N GLU A 18 -20.10 -8.19 -7.26
CA GLU A 18 -20.77 -9.16 -8.13
C GLU A 18 -19.85 -9.60 -9.28
N GLU A 19 -19.07 -8.67 -9.84
CA GLU A 19 -18.11 -8.91 -10.90
C GLU A 19 -16.98 -9.86 -10.47
N LEU A 20 -16.67 -9.91 -9.17
CA LEU A 20 -15.61 -10.75 -8.61
C LEU A 20 -16.04 -12.20 -8.38
N THR A 21 -17.34 -12.47 -8.26
CA THR A 21 -17.86 -13.82 -7.93
C THR A 21 -17.50 -14.89 -8.96
N GLY A 22 -17.21 -14.48 -10.19
CA GLY A 22 -16.77 -15.35 -11.30
C GLY A 22 -15.25 -15.41 -11.50
N LEU A 23 -14.47 -14.68 -10.71
CA LEU A 23 -13.02 -14.57 -10.89
C LEU A 23 -12.23 -15.50 -9.97
N HIS A 24 -10.97 -15.72 -10.32
CA HIS A 24 -10.00 -16.39 -9.47
C HIS A 24 -9.32 -15.39 -8.52
N SER A 25 -8.80 -15.84 -7.38
CA SER A 25 -8.07 -14.99 -6.43
C SER A 25 -6.77 -14.40 -7.00
N ASP A 26 -6.23 -15.00 -8.05
CA ASP A 26 -5.05 -14.46 -8.75
C ASP A 26 -5.39 -13.45 -9.85
N HIS A 27 -6.69 -13.25 -10.13
CA HIS A 27 -7.11 -12.30 -11.15
C HIS A 27 -6.79 -10.86 -10.72
N GLU A 28 -6.21 -10.07 -11.61
CA GLU A 28 -5.75 -8.71 -11.30
C GLU A 28 -6.86 -7.80 -10.77
N LEU A 29 -8.07 -7.90 -11.33
CA LEU A 29 -9.24 -7.17 -10.81
C LEU A 29 -9.54 -7.48 -9.33
N PHE A 30 -9.39 -8.74 -8.92
CA PHE A 30 -9.61 -9.12 -7.53
C PHE A 30 -8.49 -8.58 -6.63
N LYS A 31 -7.22 -8.71 -7.06
CA LYS A 31 -6.08 -8.17 -6.30
C LYS A 31 -6.22 -6.66 -6.09
N GLN A 32 -6.59 -5.94 -7.15
CA GLN A 32 -6.83 -4.51 -7.10
C GLN A 32 -7.98 -4.18 -6.14
N TRP A 33 -9.13 -4.84 -6.28
CA TRP A 33 -10.27 -4.65 -5.38
C TRP A 33 -9.91 -4.92 -3.92
N GLN A 34 -9.15 -5.98 -3.65
CA GLN A 34 -8.73 -6.35 -2.30
C GLN A 34 -7.84 -5.27 -1.67
N VAL A 35 -6.87 -4.75 -2.42
CA VAL A 35 -5.98 -3.69 -1.96
C VAL A 35 -6.75 -2.39 -1.72
N GLU A 36 -7.57 -1.97 -2.68
CA GLU A 36 -8.38 -0.74 -2.56
C GLU A 36 -9.34 -0.82 -1.38
N THR A 37 -10.06 -1.94 -1.25
CA THR A 37 -11.00 -2.17 -0.14
C THR A 37 -10.31 -2.13 1.21
N ARG A 38 -9.13 -2.77 1.31
CA ARG A 38 -8.30 -2.71 2.52
C ARG A 38 -7.92 -1.28 2.87
N THR A 39 -7.42 -0.50 1.89
CA THR A 39 -7.01 0.89 2.11
C THR A 39 -8.18 1.76 2.55
N ILE A 40 -9.37 1.58 1.97
CA ILE A 40 -10.57 2.30 2.39
C ILE A 40 -10.89 2.01 3.86
N LEU A 41 -10.88 0.73 4.26
CA LEU A 41 -11.16 0.34 5.65
C LEU A 41 -10.10 0.85 6.63
N GLU A 42 -8.81 0.73 6.30
CA GLU A 42 -7.69 1.23 7.12
C GLU A 42 -7.74 2.75 7.33
N LYS A 43 -8.30 3.50 6.37
CA LYS A 43 -8.48 4.96 6.48
C LYS A 43 -9.76 5.34 7.20
N ALA A 44 -10.84 4.57 7.03
CA ALA A 44 -12.13 4.86 7.65
C ALA A 44 -12.20 4.46 9.13
N PHE A 45 -11.41 3.46 9.55
CA PHE A 45 -11.48 2.91 10.90
C PHE A 45 -10.09 2.86 11.56
N ASN A 46 -10.08 2.84 12.90
CA ASN A 46 -8.87 2.56 13.66
C ASN A 46 -8.35 1.14 13.33
N PRO A 47 -7.03 0.88 13.22
CA PRO A 47 -6.46 -0.45 12.99
C PRO A 47 -6.95 -1.56 13.94
N LYS A 48 -7.45 -1.21 15.13
CA LYS A 48 -8.06 -2.14 16.10
C LYS A 48 -9.55 -2.42 15.85
N SER A 49 -10.15 -1.81 14.84
CA SER A 49 -11.54 -2.04 14.47
C SER A 49 -11.76 -3.48 14.03
N THR A 50 -12.89 -4.04 14.46
CA THR A 50 -13.33 -5.38 14.08
C THR A 50 -13.51 -5.51 12.57
N HIS A 51 -13.89 -4.44 11.86
CA HIS A 51 -14.05 -4.48 10.39
C HIS A 51 -12.72 -4.72 9.67
N ILE A 52 -11.66 -4.02 10.08
CA ILE A 52 -10.32 -4.22 9.52
C ILE A 52 -9.81 -5.62 9.88
N GLN A 53 -9.93 -6.02 11.14
CA GLN A 53 -9.44 -7.32 11.59
C GLN A 53 -10.16 -8.48 10.88
N ASN A 54 -11.49 -8.38 10.74
CA ASN A 54 -12.29 -9.39 10.05
C ASN A 54 -11.94 -9.45 8.57
N PHE A 55 -11.78 -8.30 7.90
CA PHE A 55 -11.39 -8.26 6.49
C PHE A 55 -9.99 -8.85 6.27
N MET A 56 -9.02 -8.52 7.13
CA MET A 56 -7.65 -9.04 7.07
C MET A 56 -7.55 -10.53 7.41
N ALA A 57 -8.51 -11.06 8.17
CA ALA A 57 -8.59 -12.48 8.49
C ALA A 57 -9.11 -13.33 7.31
N LEU A 58 -9.71 -12.72 6.29
CA LEU A 58 -10.20 -13.43 5.11
C LEU A 58 -9.03 -14.03 4.34
N ARG A 59 -9.08 -15.35 4.18
CA ARG A 59 -8.02 -16.12 3.54
C ARG A 59 -8.45 -16.52 2.14
N PHE A 60 -8.46 -15.53 1.25
CA PHE A 60 -8.62 -15.71 -0.20
C PHE A 60 -7.51 -16.56 -0.87
N ARG A 61 -6.63 -17.17 -0.07
CA ARG A 61 -5.52 -18.02 -0.51
C ARG A 61 -6.02 -19.41 -0.90
N GLU A 62 -5.51 -19.86 -2.04
CA GLU A 62 -5.53 -21.26 -2.46
C GLU A 62 -4.80 -22.15 -1.45
N VAL A 63 -5.27 -23.38 -1.28
CA VAL A 63 -4.44 -24.48 -0.77
C VAL A 63 -3.49 -24.88 -1.90
N SER A 64 -2.47 -24.06 -2.19
CA SER A 64 -1.49 -24.37 -3.24
C SER A 64 -0.39 -25.27 -2.71
N VAL A 65 -0.73 -26.52 -2.41
CA VAL A 65 0.29 -27.57 -2.41
C VAL A 65 0.50 -27.92 -3.88
N LYS A 66 1.51 -27.31 -4.52
CA LYS A 66 1.87 -27.57 -5.94
C LYS A 66 2.05 -29.06 -6.30
N ALA A 67 2.14 -29.95 -5.32
CA ALA A 67 2.21 -31.39 -5.49
C ALA A 67 0.85 -32.07 -5.74
N PHE A 68 -0.28 -31.37 -5.60
CA PHE A 68 -1.64 -31.92 -5.74
C PHE A 68 -2.52 -31.00 -6.58
N ASP A 69 -2.12 -30.71 -7.82
CA ASP A 69 -2.99 -30.03 -8.76
C ASP A 69 -4.09 -31.00 -9.23
N SER A 70 -5.27 -30.93 -8.60
CA SER A 70 -6.41 -31.78 -8.91
C SER A 70 -7.70 -30.95 -9.09
N PRO A 71 -8.61 -31.38 -9.98
CA PRO A 71 -9.90 -30.73 -10.19
C PRO A 71 -10.72 -30.57 -8.90
N GLU A 72 -10.61 -31.53 -7.97
CA GLU A 72 -11.26 -31.51 -6.67
C GLU A 72 -10.74 -30.37 -5.78
N ILE A 73 -9.43 -30.11 -5.80
CA ILE A 73 -8.79 -29.03 -5.06
C ILE A 73 -9.20 -27.67 -5.64
N HIS A 74 -9.27 -27.54 -6.97
CA HIS A 74 -9.82 -26.34 -7.61
C HIS A 74 -11.27 -26.05 -7.22
N LYS A 75 -12.12 -27.09 -7.13
CA LYS A 75 -13.51 -26.94 -6.70
C LYS A 75 -13.61 -26.48 -5.25
N ILE A 76 -12.77 -27.01 -4.36
CA ILE A 76 -12.70 -26.60 -2.94
C ILE A 76 -12.22 -25.15 -2.84
N ASN A 77 -11.15 -24.78 -3.55
CA ASN A 77 -10.62 -23.42 -3.57
C ASN A 77 -11.65 -22.42 -4.11
N SER A 78 -12.36 -22.76 -5.19
CA SER A 78 -13.41 -21.93 -5.77
C SER A 78 -14.59 -21.72 -4.81
N ALA A 79 -15.03 -22.78 -4.12
CA ALA A 79 -16.10 -22.68 -3.13
C ALA A 79 -15.69 -21.85 -1.91
N ARG A 80 -14.43 -21.98 -1.47
CA ARG A 80 -13.87 -21.18 -0.37
C ARG A 80 -13.75 -19.71 -0.76
N TYR A 81 -13.23 -19.43 -1.95
CA TYR A 81 -13.13 -18.08 -2.50
C TYR A 81 -14.49 -17.38 -2.48
N LYS A 82 -15.54 -18.04 -2.98
CA LYS A 82 -16.91 -17.49 -2.95
C LYS A 82 -17.40 -17.20 -1.53
N ARG A 83 -17.12 -18.09 -0.57
CA ARG A 83 -17.48 -17.90 0.82
C ARG A 83 -16.77 -16.68 1.42
N ASP A 84 -15.46 -16.58 1.21
CA ASP A 84 -14.66 -15.47 1.73
C ASP A 84 -15.07 -14.14 1.08
N LEU A 85 -15.44 -14.15 -0.20
CA LEU A 85 -15.99 -13.00 -0.90
C LEU A 85 -17.34 -12.56 -0.29
N GLU A 86 -18.24 -13.49 0.02
CA GLU A 86 -19.50 -13.18 0.71
C GLU A 86 -19.24 -12.66 2.14
N SER A 87 -18.27 -13.23 2.86
CA SER A 87 -17.84 -12.73 4.16
C SER A 87 -17.31 -11.30 4.06
N ALA A 88 -16.55 -10.97 3.01
CA ALA A 88 -16.08 -9.61 2.76
C ALA A 88 -17.24 -8.63 2.56
N LYS A 89 -18.23 -8.98 1.75
CA LYS A 89 -19.45 -8.19 1.55
C LYS A 89 -20.17 -7.91 2.87
N ASN A 90 -20.28 -8.91 3.75
CA ASN A 90 -20.91 -8.73 5.06
C ASN A 90 -20.12 -7.76 5.96
N VAL A 91 -18.78 -7.82 5.93
CA VAL A 91 -17.93 -6.86 6.63
C VAL A 91 -18.15 -5.44 6.11
N LEU A 92 -18.21 -5.25 4.79
CA LEU A 92 -18.42 -3.95 4.17
C LEU A 92 -19.80 -3.36 4.49
N LEU A 93 -20.86 -4.18 4.47
CA LEU A 93 -22.20 -3.76 4.88
C LEU A 93 -22.26 -3.36 6.36
N ALA A 94 -21.56 -4.11 7.22
CA ALA A 94 -21.45 -3.77 8.65
C ALA A 94 -20.69 -2.45 8.87
N ALA A 95 -19.60 -2.23 8.14
CA ALA A 95 -18.83 -0.99 8.16
C ALA A 95 -19.68 0.22 7.75
N ILE A 96 -20.47 0.13 6.67
CA ILE A 96 -21.42 1.18 6.27
C ILE A 96 -22.43 1.47 7.39
N LYS A 97 -22.94 0.43 8.05
CA LYS A 97 -23.91 0.60 9.13
C LYS A 97 -23.30 1.35 10.32
N GLU A 98 -22.07 1.03 10.70
CA GLU A 98 -21.34 1.71 11.78
C GLU A 98 -21.08 3.19 11.44
N LEU A 99 -20.57 3.48 10.24
CA LEU A 99 -20.32 4.86 9.81
C LEU A 99 -21.62 5.70 9.74
N ASN A 100 -22.75 5.09 9.38
CA ASN A 100 -24.05 5.75 9.43
C ASN A 100 -24.54 5.96 10.87
N LEU A 101 -24.36 4.99 11.76
CA LEU A 101 -24.68 5.12 13.18
C LEU A 101 -23.89 6.26 13.82
N ASP A 102 -22.57 6.30 13.59
CA ASP A 102 -21.71 7.38 14.04
C ASP A 102 -22.23 8.73 13.54
N ARG A 103 -22.55 8.88 12.25
CA ARG A 103 -23.16 10.12 11.74
C ARG A 103 -24.45 10.51 12.44
N THR A 104 -25.31 9.56 12.77
CA THR A 104 -26.57 9.84 13.46
C THR A 104 -26.37 10.21 14.94
N LEU A 105 -25.37 9.63 15.60
CA LEU A 105 -25.01 9.94 16.99
C LEU A 105 -24.25 11.27 17.09
N PHE A 106 -23.33 11.54 16.17
CA PHE A 106 -22.56 12.78 16.07
C PHE A 106 -23.34 13.95 15.47
N LYS A 107 -24.57 13.78 14.97
CA LYS A 107 -25.47 14.93 14.72
C LYS A 107 -25.92 15.63 16.02
N LYS A 108 -25.75 15.02 17.20
CA LYS A 108 -26.03 15.65 18.52
C LYS A 108 -24.83 16.35 19.15
N ILE A 109 -23.62 16.18 18.62
CA ILE A 109 -22.40 16.82 19.11
C ILE A 109 -21.68 17.33 17.86
N GLN A 110 -21.60 18.66 17.67
CA GLN A 110 -20.84 19.30 16.58
C GLN A 110 -19.34 18.97 16.65
N THR A 111 -18.98 17.75 16.31
CA THR A 111 -17.61 17.33 16.02
C THR A 111 -17.69 16.52 14.75
N THR A 112 -17.74 17.25 13.63
CA THR A 112 -17.46 16.72 12.30
C THR A 112 -16.19 15.87 12.41
N PRO A 113 -16.22 14.56 12.10
CA PRO A 113 -15.00 13.78 12.00
C PRO A 113 -14.09 14.51 11.02
N LYS A 114 -12.86 14.83 11.44
CA LYS A 114 -11.87 15.48 10.57
C LYS A 114 -11.83 14.70 9.26
N THR A 115 -12.12 15.38 8.16
CA THR A 115 -12.01 14.87 6.81
C THR A 115 -10.61 14.28 6.63
N VAL A 116 -10.56 12.98 6.38
CA VAL A 116 -9.30 12.27 6.11
C VAL A 116 -9.06 12.38 4.61
N GLU A 117 -7.96 13.02 4.20
CA GLU A 117 -7.56 13.09 2.80
C GLU A 117 -7.28 11.67 2.26
N VAL A 118 -8.24 11.11 1.53
CA VAL A 118 -8.06 9.82 0.86
C VAL A 118 -7.49 10.06 -0.54
N SER A 119 -6.16 10.13 -0.66
CA SER A 119 -5.52 9.83 -1.95
C SER A 119 -5.66 8.34 -2.22
N LEU A 120 -6.48 7.99 -3.21
CA LEU A 120 -6.70 6.61 -3.71
C LEU A 120 -5.53 6.09 -4.55
N LYS A 121 -4.56 6.94 -4.89
CA LYS A 121 -3.42 6.55 -5.75
C LYS A 121 -2.27 5.88 -4.98
N GLY A 122 -2.29 5.99 -3.65
CA GLY A 122 -1.26 5.45 -2.76
C GLY A 122 -0.20 6.49 -2.39
N GLU A 123 0.62 6.14 -1.40
CA GLU A 123 1.74 6.96 -0.93
C GLU A 123 3.06 6.30 -1.32
N TYR A 124 4.12 7.07 -1.47
CA TYR A 124 5.47 6.55 -1.65
C TYR A 124 6.40 7.00 -0.53
N TYR A 125 7.32 6.10 -0.18
CA TYR A 125 8.32 6.33 0.86
C TYR A 125 9.67 6.63 0.22
N ILE A 126 10.35 7.68 0.68
CA ILE A 126 11.75 7.94 0.35
C ILE A 126 12.58 7.58 1.59
N SER A 127 13.54 6.67 1.42
CA SER A 127 14.44 6.25 2.50
C SER A 127 15.16 7.44 3.12
N ARG A 128 15.31 7.42 4.45
CA ARG A 128 15.97 8.50 5.18
C ARG A 128 17.46 8.62 4.89
N GLY A 129 18.11 7.54 4.44
CA GLY A 129 19.51 7.64 4.06
C GLY A 129 19.73 8.42 2.76
N ILE A 130 18.67 8.75 2.02
CA ILE A 130 18.76 9.79 0.98
C ILE A 130 18.76 11.12 1.71
N THR A 131 19.95 11.65 1.97
CA THR A 131 20.16 12.91 2.71
C THR A 131 20.34 14.08 1.75
N GLU A 132 20.72 13.79 0.52
CA GLU A 132 20.99 14.76 -0.53
C GLU A 132 19.66 15.36 -1.03
N PRO A 133 19.41 16.66 -0.81
CA PRO A 133 18.14 17.29 -1.17
C PRO A 133 17.90 17.27 -2.69
N GLU A 134 18.96 17.28 -3.49
CA GLU A 134 18.91 17.21 -4.94
C GLU A 134 18.36 15.87 -5.44
N ILE A 135 18.79 14.76 -4.81
CA ILE A 135 18.29 13.41 -5.12
C ILE A 135 16.83 13.29 -4.69
N ARG A 136 16.48 13.77 -3.49
CA ARG A 136 15.08 13.79 -3.04
C ARG A 136 14.18 14.56 -4.02
N LYS A 137 14.63 15.72 -4.46
CA LYS A 137 13.90 16.55 -5.43
C LYS A 137 13.76 15.84 -6.78
N ALA A 138 14.81 15.18 -7.27
CA ALA A 138 14.75 14.39 -8.50
C ALA A 138 13.72 13.25 -8.41
N ILE A 139 13.68 12.55 -7.27
CA ILE A 139 12.67 11.52 -7.00
C ILE A 139 11.26 12.13 -6.96
N GLN A 140 11.07 13.25 -6.24
CA GLN A 140 9.78 13.93 -6.19
C GLN A 140 9.28 14.36 -7.58
N LEU A 141 10.16 14.90 -8.42
CA LEU A 141 9.85 15.27 -9.82
C LEU A 141 9.49 14.05 -10.68
N ALA A 142 10.00 12.86 -10.35
CA ALA A 142 9.63 11.62 -11.03
C ALA A 142 8.19 11.20 -10.73
N PHE A 143 7.71 11.49 -9.52
CA PHE A 143 6.34 11.20 -9.09
C PHE A 143 5.36 12.34 -9.35
N GLU A 144 5.83 13.51 -9.78
CA GLU A 144 4.96 14.61 -10.18
C GLU A 144 4.06 14.18 -11.36
N GLY A 145 2.74 14.32 -11.19
CA GLY A 145 1.75 13.85 -12.16
C GLY A 145 1.36 12.37 -12.05
N SER A 146 2.14 11.53 -11.35
CA SER A 146 1.75 10.13 -11.04
C SER A 146 0.49 10.09 -10.16
N GLY A 147 0.37 11.09 -9.29
CA GLY A 147 -0.65 11.24 -8.25
C GLY A 147 -0.39 10.40 -6.99
N LEU A 148 0.79 9.76 -6.88
CA LEU A 148 1.33 9.29 -5.61
C LEU A 148 1.80 10.48 -4.76
N ILE A 149 1.59 10.41 -3.45
CA ILE A 149 1.98 11.47 -2.49
C ILE A 149 3.19 10.99 -1.67
N SER A 150 4.15 11.88 -1.42
CA SER A 150 5.29 11.60 -0.55
C SER A 150 4.82 11.58 0.90
N ILE A 151 5.13 10.51 1.64
CA ILE A 151 4.81 10.41 3.08
C ILE A 151 5.47 11.51 3.91
N HIS A 152 6.53 12.13 3.38
CA HIS A 152 7.27 13.15 4.11
C HIS A 152 6.58 14.51 4.17
N ASP A 153 5.62 14.79 3.28
CA ASP A 153 5.02 16.12 3.15
C ASP A 153 3.87 16.37 4.15
N SER A 154 3.36 15.35 4.84
CA SER A 154 2.19 15.47 5.73
C SER A 154 2.50 15.55 7.22
N GLU A 155 3.72 15.27 7.67
CA GLU A 155 4.03 15.19 9.11
C GLU A 155 5.24 16.08 9.48
N SER A 156 4.92 17.26 10.01
CA SER A 156 5.86 18.22 10.58
C SER A 156 6.43 17.71 11.91
N GLN A 157 7.65 17.19 11.92
CA GLN A 157 8.79 17.69 12.73
C GLN A 157 9.96 16.67 12.74
N PRO A 158 11.24 17.11 12.68
CA PRO A 158 12.39 16.21 12.49
C PRO A 158 12.95 15.59 13.79
N GLU A 159 12.42 15.94 14.96
CA GLU A 159 13.06 15.59 16.23
C GLU A 159 12.43 14.36 16.88
N LYS A 160 13.16 13.23 16.80
CA LYS A 160 12.88 11.92 17.41
C LYS A 160 11.68 11.15 16.86
N GLU A 161 11.68 10.91 15.56
CA GLU A 161 10.86 9.81 15.03
C GLU A 161 11.39 8.45 15.51
N SER A 162 10.57 7.79 16.32
CA SER A 162 10.82 6.41 16.77
C SER A 162 10.86 5.43 15.60
N LEU A 163 11.55 4.30 15.78
CA LEU A 163 11.57 3.21 14.80
C LEU A 163 10.16 2.75 14.40
N ASN A 164 9.22 2.77 15.34
CA ASN A 164 7.80 2.45 15.08
C ASN A 164 7.17 3.39 14.07
N HIS A 165 7.53 4.68 14.11
CA HIS A 165 7.02 5.66 13.17
C HIS A 165 7.55 5.39 11.76
N ARG A 166 8.84 5.09 11.60
CA ARG A 166 9.42 4.67 10.31
C ARG A 166 8.77 3.40 9.77
N MET A 167 8.49 2.43 10.64
CA MET A 167 7.77 1.21 10.25
C MET A 167 6.34 1.52 9.79
N GLU A 168 5.62 2.43 10.43
CA GLU A 168 4.28 2.86 9.98
C GLU A 168 4.35 3.55 8.61
N GLN A 169 5.31 4.44 8.39
CA GLN A 169 5.51 5.11 7.10
C GLN A 169 5.76 4.09 5.99
N ILE A 170 6.69 3.14 6.19
CA ILE A 170 6.95 2.05 5.24
C ILE A 170 5.70 1.18 5.03
N ARG A 171 4.93 0.93 6.09
CA ARG A 171 3.70 0.12 6.02
C ARG A 171 2.59 0.82 5.23
N ARG A 172 2.47 2.15 5.30
CA ARG A 172 1.47 2.93 4.55
C ARG A 172 1.86 3.07 3.08
N ALA A 173 3.15 3.16 2.79
CA ALA A 173 3.65 3.28 1.43
C ALA A 173 3.24 2.10 0.55
N ARG A 174 2.87 2.42 -0.68
CA ARG A 174 2.70 1.46 -1.77
C ARG A 174 4.07 1.00 -2.27
N VAL A 175 4.97 1.97 -2.52
CA VAL A 175 6.33 1.74 -2.99
C VAL A 175 7.34 2.50 -2.13
N GLY A 176 8.47 1.88 -1.83
CA GLY A 176 9.60 2.52 -1.15
C GLY A 176 10.80 2.70 -2.08
N ILE A 177 11.42 3.88 -2.03
CA ILE A 177 12.62 4.25 -2.80
C ILE A 177 13.83 4.26 -1.87
N TYR A 178 14.84 3.47 -2.20
CA TYR A 178 16.04 3.25 -1.40
C TYR A 178 17.30 3.50 -2.22
N ASP A 179 18.11 4.48 -1.85
CA ASP A 179 19.37 4.76 -2.56
C ASP A 179 20.55 4.02 -1.91
N LEU A 180 21.20 3.17 -2.69
CA LEU A 180 22.37 2.40 -2.31
C LEU A 180 23.66 2.88 -2.97
N SER A 181 23.69 4.13 -3.48
CA SER A 181 24.90 4.71 -4.08
C SER A 181 26.05 4.81 -3.08
N PHE A 182 25.72 4.90 -1.79
CA PHE A 182 26.68 4.97 -0.69
C PHE A 182 26.43 3.80 0.29
N PRO A 183 27.15 2.67 0.15
CA PRO A 183 26.90 1.45 0.91
C PRO A 183 27.14 1.59 2.42
N GLN A 184 27.79 2.67 2.86
CA GLN A 184 28.05 2.99 4.27
C GLN A 184 26.78 3.44 5.03
N LYS A 185 25.66 3.67 4.33
CA LYS A 185 24.40 4.09 4.94
C LYS A 185 23.61 2.89 5.47
N GLU A 186 24.06 2.30 6.58
CA GLU A 186 23.42 1.15 7.25
C GLU A 186 21.91 1.35 7.49
N GLY A 187 21.50 2.60 7.74
CA GLY A 187 20.10 2.96 7.92
C GLY A 187 19.22 2.66 6.70
N VAL A 188 19.75 2.73 5.47
CA VAL A 188 19.00 2.41 4.24
C VAL A 188 18.80 0.91 4.12
N LEU A 189 19.84 0.12 4.39
CA LEU A 189 19.77 -1.34 4.36
C LEU A 189 18.78 -1.87 5.41
N PHE A 190 18.74 -1.22 6.58
CA PHE A 190 17.77 -1.53 7.61
C PHE A 190 16.32 -1.25 7.17
N GLU A 191 16.04 -0.06 6.63
CA GLU A 191 14.70 0.27 6.12
C GLU A 191 14.29 -0.60 4.93
N LEU A 192 15.23 -0.93 4.04
CA LEU A 192 15.03 -1.85 2.93
C LEU A 192 14.65 -3.25 3.45
N GLY A 193 15.36 -3.74 4.46
CA GLY A 193 15.04 -5.01 5.12
C GLY A 193 13.64 -5.01 5.74
N LEU A 194 13.24 -3.92 6.39
CA LEU A 194 11.88 -3.77 6.93
C LEU A 194 10.83 -3.83 5.82
N ALA A 195 11.03 -3.10 4.72
CA ALA A 195 10.09 -3.07 3.60
C ALA A 195 9.94 -4.44 2.92
N LEU A 196 11.07 -5.12 2.66
CA LEU A 196 11.08 -6.48 2.13
C LEU A 196 10.38 -7.46 3.08
N GLY A 197 10.66 -7.38 4.39
CA GLY A 197 10.01 -8.21 5.40
C GLY A 197 8.50 -7.97 5.51
N MET A 198 8.03 -6.78 5.17
CA MET A 198 6.60 -6.43 5.08
C MET A 198 5.97 -6.76 3.73
N GLY A 199 6.73 -7.32 2.77
CA GLY A 199 6.24 -7.63 1.42
C GLY A 199 5.92 -6.40 0.58
N LYS A 200 6.60 -5.27 0.84
CA LYS A 200 6.40 -4.02 0.11
C LYS A 200 7.11 -4.01 -1.23
N GLU A 201 6.57 -3.25 -2.17
CA GLU A 201 7.26 -2.95 -3.42
C GLU A 201 8.43 -2.01 -3.12
N VAL A 202 9.62 -2.40 -3.55
CA VAL A 202 10.85 -1.65 -3.32
C VAL A 202 11.51 -1.32 -4.65
N THR A 203 11.94 -0.07 -4.81
CA THR A 203 12.78 0.36 -5.92
C THR A 203 14.11 0.82 -5.35
N ILE A 204 15.18 0.13 -5.75
CA ILE A 204 16.54 0.50 -5.37
C ILE A 204 17.09 1.45 -6.42
N THR A 205 17.70 2.55 -6.01
CA THR A 205 18.46 3.45 -6.89
C THR A 205 19.93 3.37 -6.54
N TYR A 206 20.80 3.45 -7.53
CA TYR A 206 22.24 3.53 -7.28
C TYR A 206 22.95 4.23 -8.43
N LYS A 207 23.96 5.02 -8.08
CA LYS A 207 24.80 5.71 -9.06
C LYS A 207 25.62 4.69 -9.85
N LYS A 208 25.81 4.95 -11.14
CA LYS A 208 26.64 4.11 -12.02
C LYS A 208 28.04 3.91 -11.42
N GLY A 209 28.47 2.66 -11.35
CA GLY A 209 29.74 2.27 -10.74
C GLY A 209 29.74 2.15 -9.21
N ALA A 210 28.59 2.29 -8.53
CA ALA A 210 28.49 2.03 -7.10
C ALA A 210 28.69 0.55 -6.78
N MET A 211 29.42 0.27 -5.71
CA MET A 211 29.58 -1.10 -5.20
C MET A 211 28.35 -1.50 -4.39
N LEU A 212 27.45 -2.26 -5.03
CA LEU A 212 26.28 -2.82 -4.36
C LEU A 212 26.63 -4.08 -3.56
N PRO A 213 26.09 -4.24 -2.35
CA PRO A 213 26.12 -5.50 -1.63
C PRO A 213 25.57 -6.65 -2.48
N GLU A 214 26.18 -7.83 -2.37
CA GLU A 214 25.82 -8.98 -3.22
C GLU A 214 24.34 -9.38 -3.09
N MET A 215 23.80 -9.27 -1.88
CA MET A 215 22.40 -9.57 -1.57
C MET A 215 21.39 -8.62 -2.23
N THR A 216 21.79 -7.41 -2.64
CA THR A 216 20.88 -6.44 -3.27
C THR A 216 20.94 -6.48 -4.80
N ARG A 217 21.86 -7.24 -5.40
CA ARG A 217 21.99 -7.39 -6.86
C ARG A 217 20.84 -8.15 -7.50
N THR A 218 20.19 -9.03 -6.74
CA THR A 218 19.01 -9.79 -7.19
C THR A 218 17.73 -8.96 -7.15
N LEU A 219 17.76 -7.81 -6.48
CA LEU A 219 16.61 -6.92 -6.35
C LEU A 219 16.51 -5.98 -7.56
N PRO A 220 15.28 -5.64 -8.00
CA PRO A 220 15.06 -4.68 -9.07
C PRO A 220 15.63 -3.31 -8.71
N GLY A 221 16.70 -2.92 -9.41
CA GLY A 221 17.35 -1.64 -9.20
C GLY A 221 17.40 -0.76 -10.45
N ILE A 222 17.59 0.54 -10.22
CA ILE A 222 17.76 1.58 -11.23
C ILE A 222 19.17 2.13 -11.06
N GLU A 223 20.03 1.80 -12.01
CA GLU A 223 21.32 2.46 -12.16
C GLU A 223 21.13 3.83 -12.82
N TYR A 224 21.71 4.90 -12.26
CA TYR A 224 21.63 6.24 -12.84
C TYR A 224 23.00 6.92 -12.95
N GLU A 225 23.18 7.72 -14.01
CA GLU A 225 24.42 8.49 -14.24
C GLU A 225 24.35 9.89 -13.62
N ASN A 226 23.19 10.54 -13.75
CA ASN A 226 22.92 11.89 -13.29
C ASN A 226 21.44 12.03 -12.84
N LEU A 227 21.09 13.16 -12.22
CA LEU A 227 19.74 13.37 -11.66
C LEU A 227 18.61 13.39 -12.72
N PRO A 228 18.80 13.96 -13.93
CA PRO A 228 17.84 13.82 -15.01
C PRO A 228 17.59 12.36 -15.42
N ASP A 229 18.66 11.59 -15.59
CA ASP A 229 18.58 10.15 -15.92
C ASP A 229 17.85 9.35 -14.83
N LEU A 230 18.11 9.65 -13.55
CA LEU A 230 17.36 9.07 -12.43
C LEU A 230 15.85 9.36 -12.54
N THR A 231 15.49 10.61 -12.82
CA THR A 231 14.10 11.06 -12.92
C THR A 231 13.37 10.33 -14.05
N ASP A 232 13.98 10.25 -15.23
CA ASP A 232 13.39 9.62 -16.40
C ASP A 232 13.25 8.10 -16.23
N LYS A 233 14.25 7.45 -15.63
CA LYS A 233 14.20 6.00 -15.35
C LYS A 233 13.14 5.66 -14.30
N LEU A 234 12.98 6.51 -13.27
CA LEU A 234 11.91 6.36 -12.28
C LEU A 234 10.54 6.52 -12.92
N LYS A 235 10.34 7.56 -13.76
CA LYS A 235 9.09 7.77 -14.51
C LYS A 235 8.72 6.54 -15.34
N LYS A 236 9.65 6.00 -16.14
CA LYS A 236 9.38 4.82 -16.98
C LYS A 236 9.04 3.55 -16.22
N ARG A 237 9.50 3.43 -14.97
CA ARG A 237 9.32 2.21 -14.16
C ARG A 237 8.07 2.26 -13.30
N LEU A 238 7.69 3.45 -12.84
CA LEU A 238 6.68 3.64 -11.79
C LEU A 238 5.44 4.42 -12.27
N CYS A 239 5.47 5.01 -13.47
CA CYS A 239 4.36 5.70 -14.13
C CYS A 239 4.07 5.05 -15.50
#